data_AF-A0A838IHA7-F1
#
_entry.id   AF-A0A838IHA7-F1
#
_cell.length_a   1.000
_cell.length_b   1.000
_cell.length_c   1.000
_cell.angle_alpha   90.00
_cell.angle_beta   90.00
_cell.angle_gamma   90.00
#
_symmetry.space_group_name_H-M   'P 1'
#
loop_
_entity.id
_entity.type
_entity.pdbx_description
1 polymer ?
#
loop_
_entity_poly.entity_id
_entity_poly.type
_entity_poly.pdbx_seq_one_letter_code
_entity_poly.pdbx_strand_id
1 'polypeptide(L)'
;MNEDDPIYLDHNATTPILAEAVDAMLPYLQEHFGNPSSSHVYGQRAHAALERAREQVATLIKCQPDEVIFTSGGTEANNLAIRGVVSANTPNAHVITSVIEHPATARPCAWLEQQGHRVSRISVDQDGRLRLAMVEAALAEVAGAVPGLALNGHRDHRLPNTLNVRFPRVAGPALLSLATDVAASTGSACHEGHDQPSPVILAMGLSPDQAMGSVRLTLGRSTNETNVLRAADILASAWSRLTPVGRPTNNKV
;
A
#
# COMPACT_ATOMS: atom_id res chain seq x y z
N MET A 1 -16.83 20.32 31.55
CA MET A 1 -17.38 21.36 30.68
C MET A 1 -18.56 21.94 31.42
N ASN A 2 -18.52 23.23 31.69
CA ASN A 2 -19.65 23.94 32.27
C ASN A 2 -20.80 23.92 31.25
N GLU A 3 -22.05 24.01 31.71
CA GLU A 3 -23.22 24.06 30.81
C GLU A 3 -23.19 25.26 29.87
N ASP A 4 -22.44 26.31 30.21
CA ASP A 4 -22.23 27.52 29.40
C ASP A 4 -21.06 27.42 28.40
N ASP A 5 -20.24 26.35 28.47
CA ASP A 5 -19.11 26.17 27.54
C ASP A 5 -19.62 25.77 26.14
N PRO A 6 -18.97 26.24 25.05
CA PRO A 6 -19.27 25.74 23.71
C PRO A 6 -19.06 24.22 23.60
N ILE A 7 -19.93 23.53 22.86
CA ILE A 7 -19.78 22.10 22.57
C ILE A 7 -18.47 21.88 21.81
N TYR A 8 -17.56 21.08 22.37
CA TYR A 8 -16.25 20.80 21.78
C TYR A 8 -16.33 19.71 20.70
N LEU A 9 -16.23 20.10 19.42
CA LEU A 9 -16.28 19.21 18.25
C LEU A 9 -14.97 19.25 17.43
N ASP A 10 -13.83 19.45 18.09
CA ASP A 10 -12.50 19.59 17.44
C ASP A 10 -11.46 18.56 17.93
N HIS A 11 -11.91 17.34 18.21
CA HIS A 11 -11.08 16.29 18.82
C HIS A 11 -9.90 15.82 17.95
N ASN A 12 -9.92 16.10 16.65
CA ASN A 12 -8.78 15.81 15.77
C ASN A 12 -7.64 16.82 15.94
N ALA A 13 -7.91 18.03 16.46
CA ALA A 13 -6.86 18.99 16.79
C ALA A 13 -6.17 18.61 18.11
N THR A 14 -6.96 18.30 19.15
CA THR A 14 -6.47 17.76 20.42
C THR A 14 -7.63 17.16 21.22
N THR A 15 -7.32 16.42 22.29
CA THR A 15 -8.32 15.78 23.13
C THR A 15 -8.11 16.15 24.60
N PRO A 16 -9.18 16.31 25.40
CA PRO A 16 -9.04 16.33 26.85
C PRO A 16 -8.31 15.07 27.35
N ILE A 17 -7.44 15.23 28.33
CA ILE A 17 -6.76 14.10 28.96
C ILE A 17 -7.79 13.33 29.79
N LEU A 18 -7.85 12.00 29.62
CA LEU A 18 -8.69 11.12 30.43
C LEU A 18 -8.30 11.23 31.91
N ALA A 19 -9.28 11.18 32.82
CA ALA A 19 -9.03 11.28 34.26
C ALA A 19 -8.05 10.20 34.74
N GLU A 20 -8.20 8.97 34.24
CA GLU A 20 -7.32 7.84 34.57
C GLU A 20 -5.88 8.08 34.08
N ALA A 21 -5.69 8.80 32.98
CA ALA A 21 -4.36 9.18 32.51
C ALA A 21 -3.75 10.29 33.38
N VAL A 22 -4.55 11.28 33.82
CA VAL A 22 -4.10 12.29 34.79
C VAL A 22 -3.67 11.62 36.09
N ASP A 23 -4.49 10.72 36.63
CA ASP A 23 -4.20 10.00 37.88
C ASP A 23 -2.92 9.16 37.77
N ALA A 24 -2.67 8.53 36.61
CA ALA A 24 -1.44 7.79 36.36
C ALA A 24 -0.20 8.70 36.25
N MET A 25 -0.35 9.93 35.75
CA MET A 25 0.74 10.89 35.61
C MET A 25 1.10 11.59 36.92
N LEU A 26 0.11 11.89 37.76
CA LEU A 26 0.27 12.77 38.93
C LEU A 26 1.38 12.35 39.90
N PRO A 27 1.56 11.06 40.25
CA PRO A 27 2.66 10.63 41.12
C PRO A 27 4.04 10.99 40.55
N TYR A 28 4.22 10.97 39.24
CA TYR A 28 5.50 11.28 38.58
C TYR A 28 5.76 12.78 38.44
N LEU A 29 4.72 13.61 38.55
CA LEU A 29 4.84 15.07 38.59
C LEU A 29 5.18 15.59 39.99
N GLN A 30 4.91 14.81 41.05
CA GLN A 30 5.06 15.25 42.44
C GLN A 30 6.10 14.45 43.22
N GLU A 31 5.95 13.12 43.29
CA GLU A 31 6.70 12.26 44.23
C GLU A 31 7.76 11.40 43.54
N HIS A 32 7.54 11.02 42.28
CA HIS A 32 8.38 10.09 41.52
C HIS A 32 9.11 10.81 40.37
N PHE A 33 9.60 12.01 40.66
CA PHE A 33 10.22 12.97 39.72
C PHE A 33 11.63 12.58 39.22
N GLY A 34 12.11 11.37 39.53
CA GLY A 34 13.49 10.98 39.25
C GLY A 34 13.81 10.96 37.75
N ASN A 35 15.08 11.24 37.41
CA ASN A 35 15.57 11.04 36.05
C ASN A 35 15.79 9.53 35.79
N PRO A 36 15.16 8.93 34.76
CA PRO A 36 15.28 7.49 34.48
C PRO A 36 16.70 7.01 34.17
N SER A 37 17.63 7.92 33.83
CA SER A 37 19.05 7.58 33.62
C SER A 37 19.88 7.54 34.91
N SER A 38 19.31 7.87 36.06
CA SER A 38 20.02 7.87 37.35
C SER A 38 20.02 6.48 38.01
N SER A 39 21.16 6.07 38.58
CA SER A 39 21.33 4.75 39.20
C SER A 39 20.72 4.61 40.60
N HIS A 40 20.38 5.71 41.26
CA HIS A 40 19.76 5.70 42.59
C HIS A 40 18.26 5.39 42.54
N VAL A 41 17.65 5.12 43.70
CA VAL A 41 16.25 4.68 43.84
C VAL A 41 15.23 5.51 43.07
N TYR A 42 15.37 6.85 43.04
CA TYR A 42 14.46 7.72 42.31
C TYR A 42 14.50 7.49 40.78
N GLY A 43 15.70 7.24 40.23
CA GLY A 43 15.87 6.99 38.79
C GLY A 43 15.43 5.60 38.39
N GLN A 44 15.72 4.59 39.22
CA GLN A 44 15.22 3.22 39.02
C GLN A 44 13.69 3.18 38.98
N ARG A 45 13.01 3.94 39.87
CA ARG A 45 11.55 4.04 39.88
C ARG A 45 11.00 4.69 38.61
N ALA A 46 11.60 5.78 38.15
CA ALA A 46 11.21 6.45 36.92
C ALA A 46 11.47 5.58 35.67
N HIS A 47 12.58 4.86 35.64
CA HIS A 47 12.91 3.93 34.56
C HIS A 47 11.90 2.79 34.47
N ALA A 48 11.55 2.15 35.61
CA ALA A 48 10.53 1.10 35.63
C ALA A 48 9.17 1.59 35.12
N ALA A 49 8.80 2.84 35.40
CA ALA A 49 7.57 3.44 34.89
C ALA A 49 7.61 3.65 33.37
N LEU A 50 8.75 4.13 32.85
CA LEU A 50 8.96 4.31 31.42
C LEU A 50 8.88 2.98 30.66
N GLU A 51 9.50 1.92 31.18
CA GLU A 51 9.46 0.59 30.55
C GLU A 51 8.06 -0.02 30.59
N ARG A 52 7.32 0.14 31.70
CA ARG A 52 5.90 -0.23 31.74
C ARG A 52 5.07 0.52 30.70
N ALA A 53 5.28 1.83 30.55
CA ALA A 53 4.58 2.61 29.53
C ALA A 53 4.94 2.12 28.10
N ARG A 54 6.20 1.76 27.88
CA ARG A 54 6.67 1.17 26.62
C ARG A 54 5.97 -0.14 26.30
N GLU A 55 5.86 -1.04 27.27
CA GLU A 55 5.15 -2.32 27.14
C GLU A 55 3.66 -2.11 26.82
N GLN A 56 3.01 -1.13 27.46
CA GLN A 56 1.60 -0.80 27.21
C GLN A 56 1.38 -0.31 25.77
N VAL A 57 2.25 0.59 25.29
CA VAL A 57 2.20 1.07 23.89
C VAL A 57 2.47 -0.08 22.92
N ALA A 58 3.51 -0.87 23.17
CA ALA A 58 3.88 -2.02 22.33
C ALA A 58 2.75 -3.04 22.23
N THR A 59 2.08 -3.33 23.34
CA THR A 59 0.90 -4.21 23.38
C THR A 59 -0.24 -3.67 22.52
N LEU A 60 -0.52 -2.35 22.62
CA LEU A 60 -1.58 -1.71 21.85
C LEU A 60 -1.35 -1.82 20.33
N ILE A 61 -0.12 -1.60 19.87
CA ILE A 61 0.23 -1.61 18.44
C ILE A 61 0.80 -2.96 17.95
N LYS A 62 0.85 -3.96 18.84
CA LYS A 62 1.31 -5.34 18.58
C LYS A 62 2.76 -5.43 18.07
N CYS A 63 3.67 -4.73 18.74
CA CYS A 63 5.12 -4.82 18.49
C CYS A 63 5.88 -5.26 19.76
N GLN A 64 7.19 -5.49 19.65
CA GLN A 64 8.05 -5.68 20.81
C GLN A 64 8.34 -4.34 21.51
N PRO A 65 8.57 -4.32 22.83
CA PRO A 65 8.88 -3.08 23.54
C PRO A 65 10.10 -2.34 22.97
N ASP A 66 11.16 -3.06 22.59
CA ASP A 66 12.39 -2.48 22.02
C ASP A 66 12.20 -1.85 20.63
N GLU A 67 11.06 -2.09 19.97
CA GLU A 67 10.67 -1.41 18.73
C GLU A 67 10.00 -0.04 18.97
N VAL A 68 9.67 0.30 20.23
CA VAL A 68 9.02 1.57 20.58
C VAL A 68 10.05 2.63 20.98
N ILE A 69 10.08 3.72 20.21
CA ILE A 69 10.89 4.91 20.52
C ILE A 69 9.94 6.05 20.92
N PHE A 70 10.06 6.53 22.16
CA PHE A 70 9.36 7.73 22.60
C PHE A 70 9.98 8.98 21.97
N THR A 71 9.12 9.86 21.47
CA THR A 71 9.46 11.17 20.92
C THR A 71 8.57 12.23 21.57
N SER A 72 8.82 13.51 21.31
CA SER A 72 7.96 14.60 21.79
C SER A 72 6.57 14.62 21.16
N GLY A 73 6.33 13.87 20.07
CA GLY A 73 5.02 13.73 19.44
C GLY A 73 5.11 13.28 17.97
N GLY A 74 3.95 13.19 17.30
CA GLY A 74 3.87 12.69 15.92
C GLY A 74 4.73 13.45 14.90
N THR A 75 4.93 14.75 15.10
CA THR A 75 5.79 15.56 14.21
C THR A 75 7.25 15.12 14.25
N GLU A 76 7.79 14.88 15.44
CA GLU A 76 9.17 14.40 15.62
C GLU A 76 9.29 12.95 15.13
N ALA A 77 8.33 12.08 15.48
CA ALA A 77 8.30 10.70 15.03
C ALA A 77 8.35 10.58 13.50
N ASN A 78 7.53 11.36 12.77
CA ASN A 78 7.55 11.35 11.29
C ASN A 78 8.89 11.86 10.73
N ASN A 79 9.49 12.88 11.35
CA ASN A 79 10.80 13.37 10.94
C ASN A 79 11.90 12.32 11.15
N LEU A 80 11.92 11.68 12.33
CA LEU A 80 12.86 10.63 12.66
C LEU A 80 12.74 9.46 11.68
N ALA A 81 11.51 8.99 11.43
CA ALA A 81 11.27 7.89 10.51
C ALA A 81 11.69 8.22 9.07
N ILE A 82 11.29 9.38 8.53
CA ILE A 82 11.53 9.72 7.12
C ILE A 82 12.99 10.12 6.89
N ARG A 83 13.49 11.09 7.67
CA ARG A 83 14.85 11.62 7.47
C ARG A 83 15.88 10.64 8.00
N GLY A 84 15.65 10.07 9.19
CA GLY A 84 16.59 9.13 9.81
C GLY A 84 16.83 7.91 8.94
N VAL A 85 15.77 7.27 8.42
CA VAL A 85 15.92 6.08 7.55
C VAL A 85 16.65 6.42 6.26
N VAL A 86 16.29 7.52 5.59
CA VAL A 86 16.92 7.89 4.30
C VAL A 86 18.39 8.28 4.49
N SER A 87 18.70 9.10 5.50
CA SER A 87 20.06 9.54 5.80
C SER A 87 20.97 8.41 6.26
N ALA A 88 20.44 7.42 6.98
CA ALA A 88 21.24 6.29 7.47
C ALA A 88 21.55 5.25 6.38
N ASN A 89 20.65 5.05 5.40
CA ASN A 89 20.65 3.80 4.63
C ASN A 89 20.78 3.95 3.12
N THR A 90 20.63 5.14 2.51
CA THR A 90 20.50 5.19 1.04
C THR A 90 20.97 6.51 0.41
N PRO A 91 22.21 6.58 -0.11
CA PRO A 91 22.57 7.63 -1.06
C PRO A 91 21.64 7.53 -2.28
N ASN A 92 21.12 8.67 -2.75
CA ASN A 92 20.16 8.74 -3.87
C ASN A 92 18.85 7.96 -3.66
N ALA A 93 18.33 7.91 -2.42
CA ALA A 93 17.02 7.33 -2.13
C ALA A 93 15.89 7.88 -3.04
N HIS A 94 14.90 7.02 -3.31
CA HIS A 94 13.62 7.45 -3.87
C HIS A 94 12.50 7.17 -2.86
N VAL A 95 11.86 8.23 -2.37
CA VAL A 95 10.71 8.17 -1.45
C VAL A 95 9.39 8.30 -2.21
N ILE A 96 8.40 7.48 -1.87
CA ILE A 96 7.04 7.56 -2.42
C ILE A 96 6.09 7.94 -1.29
N THR A 97 5.24 8.92 -1.52
CA THR A 97 4.28 9.43 -0.54
C THR A 97 3.00 9.93 -1.24
N SER A 98 2.01 10.45 -0.51
CA SER A 98 0.78 11.00 -1.09
C SER A 98 0.80 12.54 -1.18
N VAL A 99 -0.14 13.14 -1.93
CA VAL A 99 -0.30 14.60 -1.96
C VAL A 99 -1.08 15.17 -0.76
N ILE A 100 -1.72 14.31 0.05
CA ILE A 100 -2.58 14.70 1.17
C ILE A 100 -1.95 14.45 2.54
N GLU A 101 -0.64 14.24 2.58
CA GLU A 101 0.08 14.05 3.83
C GLU A 101 -0.01 15.25 4.77
N HIS A 102 -0.03 14.98 6.08
CA HIS A 102 0.16 16.01 7.09
C HIS A 102 1.50 16.75 6.88
N PRO A 103 1.62 18.06 7.21
CA PRO A 103 2.87 18.80 7.08
C PRO A 103 4.10 18.13 7.74
N ALA A 104 3.88 17.36 8.81
CA ALA A 104 4.94 16.57 9.46
C ALA A 104 5.56 15.47 8.58
N THR A 105 4.86 15.04 7.53
CA THR A 105 5.36 14.08 6.53
C THR A 105 5.77 14.79 5.24
N ALA A 106 4.94 15.74 4.78
CA ALA A 106 5.19 16.45 3.52
C ALA A 106 6.47 17.31 3.55
N ARG A 107 6.76 17.99 4.67
CA ARG A 107 7.95 18.86 4.79
C ARG A 107 9.26 18.08 4.85
N PRO A 108 9.39 16.97 5.60
CA PRO A 108 10.56 16.09 5.50
C PRO A 108 10.81 15.58 4.09
N CYS A 109 9.77 15.17 3.36
CA CYS A 109 9.90 14.76 1.96
C CYS A 109 10.39 15.91 1.06
N ALA A 110 9.87 17.13 1.23
CA ALA A 110 10.36 18.30 0.50
C ALA A 110 11.82 18.63 0.84
N TRP A 111 12.21 18.49 2.11
CA TRP A 111 13.60 18.64 2.52
C TRP A 111 14.51 17.60 1.85
N LEU A 112 14.09 16.34 1.75
CA LEU A 112 14.84 15.30 1.04
C LEU A 112 15.05 15.61 -0.45
N GLU A 113 14.07 16.21 -1.12
CA GLU A 113 14.24 16.68 -2.51
C GLU A 113 15.35 17.74 -2.60
N GLN A 114 15.41 18.67 -1.65
CA GLN A 114 16.48 19.68 -1.57
C GLN A 114 17.85 19.04 -1.29
N GLN A 115 17.89 17.88 -0.63
CA GLN A 115 19.12 17.10 -0.43
C GLN A 115 19.49 16.22 -1.65
N GLY A 116 18.76 16.32 -2.77
CA GLY A 116 19.04 15.58 -4.00
C GLY A 116 18.41 14.19 -4.09
N HIS A 117 17.55 13.81 -3.13
CA HIS A 117 16.78 12.58 -3.22
C HIS A 117 15.58 12.74 -4.16
N ARG A 118 15.12 11.63 -4.75
CA ARG A 118 13.91 11.64 -5.57
C ARG A 118 12.69 11.45 -4.67
N VAL A 119 11.64 12.25 -4.86
CA VAL A 119 10.35 12.03 -4.22
C VAL A 119 9.24 11.96 -5.26
N SER A 120 8.32 11.01 -5.12
CA SER A 120 7.12 10.93 -5.95
C SER A 120 5.88 11.00 -5.08
N ARG A 121 4.94 11.87 -5.45
CA ARG A 121 3.69 12.12 -4.72
C ARG A 121 2.52 11.57 -5.53
N ILE A 122 1.78 10.62 -4.96
CA ILE A 122 0.60 10.02 -5.58
C ILE A 122 -0.61 10.92 -5.32
N SER A 123 -1.34 11.29 -6.37
CA SER A 123 -2.55 12.14 -6.28
C SER A 123 -3.72 11.40 -5.64
N VAL A 124 -4.78 12.13 -5.25
CA VAL A 124 -6.01 11.56 -4.68
C VAL A 124 -7.26 12.02 -5.42
N ASP A 125 -8.33 11.22 -5.35
CA ASP A 125 -9.66 11.58 -5.87
C ASP A 125 -10.38 12.56 -4.94
N GLN A 126 -11.62 12.91 -5.28
CA GLN A 126 -12.43 13.85 -4.49
C GLN A 126 -12.81 13.32 -3.10
N ASP A 127 -12.73 12.00 -2.90
CA ASP A 127 -13.01 11.34 -1.62
C ASP A 127 -11.72 11.11 -0.81
N GLY A 128 -10.58 11.64 -1.29
CA GLY A 128 -9.27 11.53 -0.63
C GLY A 128 -8.59 10.17 -0.81
N ARG A 129 -9.07 9.32 -1.72
CA ARG A 129 -8.45 8.01 -2.00
C ARG A 129 -7.31 8.19 -2.99
N LEU A 130 -6.20 7.47 -2.79
CA LEU A 130 -5.08 7.48 -3.72
C LEU A 130 -5.58 7.14 -5.14
N ARG A 131 -5.34 8.03 -6.11
CA ARG A 131 -5.66 7.79 -7.52
C ARG A 131 -4.75 6.71 -8.05
N LEU A 132 -5.30 5.51 -8.11
CA LEU A 132 -4.74 4.35 -8.78
C LEU A 132 -4.94 4.43 -10.30
N ALA A 133 -5.19 5.64 -10.82
CA ALA A 133 -5.88 5.91 -12.09
C ALA A 133 -5.26 5.19 -13.29
N MET A 134 -3.95 4.93 -13.28
CA MET A 134 -3.30 4.18 -14.36
C MET A 134 -3.69 2.70 -14.38
N VAL A 135 -3.87 2.06 -13.22
CA VAL A 135 -4.37 0.68 -13.12
C VAL A 135 -5.87 0.62 -13.44
N GLU A 136 -6.63 1.64 -13.04
CA GLU A 136 -8.06 1.72 -13.36
C GLU A 136 -8.32 2.01 -14.84
N ALA A 137 -7.57 2.93 -15.44
CA ALA A 137 -7.58 3.19 -16.88
C ALA A 137 -7.15 1.94 -17.66
N ALA A 138 -6.07 1.26 -17.26
CA ALA A 138 -5.68 -0.01 -17.86
C ALA A 138 -6.81 -1.04 -17.85
N LEU A 139 -7.52 -1.17 -16.71
CA LEU A 139 -8.64 -2.09 -16.59
C LEU A 139 -9.82 -1.66 -17.47
N ALA A 140 -10.16 -0.36 -17.49
CA ALA A 140 -11.28 0.18 -18.25
C ALA A 140 -11.08 0.00 -19.77
N GLU A 141 -9.89 0.31 -20.29
CA GLU A 141 -9.57 0.18 -21.71
C GLU A 141 -9.63 -1.28 -22.16
N VAL A 142 -8.97 -2.20 -21.43
CA VAL A 142 -9.01 -3.63 -21.79
C VAL A 142 -10.43 -4.18 -21.67
N ALA A 143 -11.20 -3.78 -20.65
CA ALA A 143 -12.57 -4.25 -20.46
C ALA A 143 -13.53 -3.75 -21.55
N GLY A 144 -13.32 -2.53 -22.08
CA GLY A 144 -14.10 -1.99 -23.20
C GLY A 144 -13.89 -2.76 -24.49
N ALA A 145 -12.68 -3.29 -24.71
CA ALA A 145 -12.31 -4.01 -25.93
C ALA A 145 -12.44 -5.55 -25.82
N VAL A 146 -12.51 -6.11 -24.61
CA VAL A 146 -12.57 -7.55 -24.35
C VAL A 146 -13.85 -7.93 -23.59
N PRO A 147 -14.93 -8.29 -24.30
CA PRO A 147 -16.16 -8.76 -23.67
C PRO A 147 -15.93 -9.97 -22.76
N GLY A 148 -16.30 -9.84 -21.48
CA GLY A 148 -16.15 -10.89 -20.47
C GLY A 148 -14.80 -10.88 -19.74
N LEU A 149 -13.97 -9.86 -19.92
CA LEU A 149 -12.81 -9.61 -19.06
C LEU A 149 -13.26 -9.44 -17.61
N ALA A 150 -12.56 -10.06 -16.67
CA ALA A 150 -12.88 -9.92 -15.25
C ALA A 150 -11.64 -9.73 -14.38
N LEU A 151 -11.80 -9.04 -13.25
CA LEU A 151 -10.75 -8.83 -12.26
C LEU A 151 -10.58 -10.07 -11.37
N ASN A 152 -9.32 -10.42 -11.08
CA ASN A 152 -8.95 -11.34 -10.02
C ASN A 152 -8.54 -10.52 -8.78
N GLY A 153 -9.19 -10.78 -7.64
CA GLY A 153 -8.91 -10.12 -6.36
C GLY A 153 -9.88 -8.97 -6.05
N HIS A 154 -9.61 -8.26 -4.95
CA HIS A 154 -10.48 -7.20 -4.46
C HIS A 154 -10.43 -5.96 -5.37
N ARG A 155 -11.59 -5.32 -5.62
CA ARG A 155 -11.69 -4.11 -6.45
C ARG A 155 -10.99 -2.91 -5.79
N ASP A 156 -11.29 -2.67 -4.52
CA ASP A 156 -10.80 -1.50 -3.77
C ASP A 156 -9.56 -1.79 -2.90
N HIS A 157 -9.52 -2.91 -2.16
CA HIS A 157 -8.39 -3.30 -1.30
C HIS A 157 -7.31 -4.09 -2.05
N ARG A 158 -6.56 -3.41 -2.93
CA ARG A 158 -5.46 -4.00 -3.70
C ARG A 158 -4.27 -3.06 -3.81
N LEU A 159 -3.11 -3.62 -4.17
CA LEU A 159 -1.92 -2.81 -4.40
C LEU A 159 -2.14 -1.82 -5.55
N PRO A 160 -1.69 -0.56 -5.39
CA PRO A 160 -1.96 0.54 -6.31
C PRO A 160 -1.42 0.32 -7.72
N ASN A 161 -0.42 -0.54 -7.86
CA ASN A 161 0.31 -0.78 -9.10
C ASN A 161 0.04 -2.16 -9.72
N THR A 162 -0.86 -2.97 -9.15
CA THR A 162 -1.07 -4.35 -9.58
C THR A 162 -2.48 -4.54 -10.13
N LEU A 163 -2.56 -4.97 -11.39
CA LEU A 163 -3.79 -5.37 -12.05
C LEU A 163 -3.70 -6.85 -12.42
N ASN A 164 -4.54 -7.70 -11.84
CA ASN A 164 -4.63 -9.11 -12.23
C ASN A 164 -6.02 -9.35 -12.84
N VAL A 165 -6.08 -9.66 -14.14
CA VAL A 165 -7.31 -9.84 -14.90
C VAL A 165 -7.31 -11.20 -15.59
N ARG A 166 -8.50 -11.75 -15.84
CA ARG A 166 -8.69 -12.98 -16.61
C ARG A 166 -9.36 -12.69 -17.96
N PHE A 167 -8.70 -13.12 -19.03
CA PHE A 167 -9.19 -13.02 -20.39
C PHE A 167 -10.04 -14.26 -20.71
N PRO A 168 -11.27 -14.08 -21.24
CA PRO A 168 -12.16 -15.20 -21.49
C PRO A 168 -11.72 -15.99 -22.73
N ARG A 169 -11.88 -17.32 -22.67
CA ARG A 169 -11.69 -18.28 -23.79
C ARG A 169 -10.26 -18.37 -24.35
N VAL A 170 -9.27 -17.79 -23.67
CA VAL A 170 -7.87 -17.85 -24.08
C VAL A 170 -6.98 -18.23 -22.90
N ALA A 171 -5.85 -18.87 -23.17
CA ALA A 171 -4.79 -19.04 -22.18
C ALA A 171 -3.91 -17.78 -22.15
N GLY A 172 -3.55 -17.33 -20.95
CA GLY A 172 -2.67 -16.17 -20.74
C GLY A 172 -1.34 -16.27 -21.49
N PRO A 173 -0.63 -17.43 -21.47
CA PRO A 173 0.62 -17.59 -22.23
C PRO A 173 0.43 -17.42 -23.74
N ALA A 174 -0.66 -17.94 -24.30
CA ALA A 174 -1.00 -17.76 -25.71
C ALA A 174 -1.35 -16.29 -26.04
N LEU A 175 -1.99 -15.57 -25.11
CA LEU A 175 -2.24 -14.14 -25.27
C LEU A 175 -0.93 -13.35 -25.31
N LEU A 176 -0.03 -13.59 -24.35
CA LEU A 176 1.24 -12.88 -24.26
C LEU A 176 2.20 -13.20 -25.41
N SER A 177 2.14 -14.41 -25.99
CA SER A 177 2.95 -14.75 -27.16
C SER A 177 2.56 -13.96 -28.42
N LEU A 178 1.32 -13.47 -28.51
CA LEU A 178 0.87 -12.55 -29.57
C LEU A 178 1.00 -11.06 -29.20
N ALA A 179 1.24 -10.75 -27.92
CA ALA A 179 1.42 -9.41 -27.39
C ALA A 179 2.92 -9.12 -27.14
N THR A 180 3.75 -9.29 -28.17
CA THR A 180 5.23 -9.23 -28.06
C THR A 180 5.78 -7.92 -27.52
N ASP A 181 5.02 -6.83 -27.67
CA ASP A 181 5.35 -5.49 -27.17
C ASP A 181 4.94 -5.26 -25.69
N VAL A 182 4.35 -6.26 -25.03
CA VAL A 182 3.89 -6.19 -23.64
C VAL A 182 4.56 -7.28 -22.80
N ALA A 183 5.41 -6.86 -21.86
CA ALA A 183 5.98 -7.75 -20.86
C ALA A 183 5.03 -7.86 -19.65
N ALA A 184 4.46 -9.04 -19.42
CA ALA A 184 3.52 -9.31 -18.33
C ALA A 184 3.69 -10.76 -17.79
N SER A 185 2.95 -11.11 -16.74
CA SER A 185 3.00 -12.44 -16.10
C SER A 185 1.62 -13.10 -16.11
N THR A 186 1.55 -14.43 -16.19
CA THR A 186 0.28 -15.20 -16.21
C THR A 186 -0.07 -15.85 -14.86
N GLY A 187 0.70 -15.56 -13.81
CA GLY A 187 0.40 -16.00 -12.45
C GLY A 187 0.87 -17.42 -12.08
N SER A 188 1.51 -18.16 -12.98
CA SER A 188 2.25 -19.39 -12.68
C SER A 188 3.73 -19.07 -12.41
N ALA A 189 4.32 -19.73 -11.41
CA ALA A 189 5.77 -19.69 -11.23
C ALA A 189 6.40 -20.50 -12.37
N CYS A 190 7.15 -19.85 -13.25
CA CYS A 190 7.92 -20.55 -14.29
C CYS A 190 9.02 -21.39 -13.64
N HIS A 191 8.78 -22.66 -13.34
CA HIS A 191 9.84 -23.60 -13.00
C HIS A 191 9.77 -24.98 -13.69
N GLU A 192 8.71 -25.35 -14.42
CA GLU A 192 8.58 -26.75 -14.90
C GLU A 192 8.06 -26.94 -16.34
N GLY A 193 8.20 -25.96 -17.24
CA GLY A 193 8.00 -26.18 -18.68
C GLY A 193 6.58 -26.59 -19.14
N HIS A 194 5.60 -26.61 -18.22
CA HIS A 194 4.20 -26.88 -18.49
C HIS A 194 3.32 -25.70 -18.05
N ASP A 195 2.40 -25.28 -18.92
CA ASP A 195 1.39 -24.27 -18.60
C ASP A 195 0.42 -24.83 -17.54
N GLN A 196 0.70 -24.54 -16.27
CA GLN A 196 -0.16 -24.91 -15.16
C GLN A 196 -0.95 -23.69 -14.65
N PRO A 197 -2.23 -23.85 -14.26
CA PRO A 197 -3.03 -22.78 -13.69
C PRO A 197 -2.42 -22.26 -12.38
N SER A 198 -2.56 -20.95 -12.12
CA SER A 198 -2.01 -20.33 -10.90
C SER A 198 -2.62 -20.95 -9.63
N PRO A 199 -1.81 -21.48 -8.70
CA PRO A 199 -2.33 -22.06 -7.45
C PRO A 199 -3.00 -21.01 -6.57
N VAL A 200 -2.58 -19.74 -6.65
CA VAL A 200 -3.22 -18.63 -5.93
C VAL A 200 -4.63 -18.37 -6.47
N ILE A 201 -4.80 -18.37 -7.79
CA ILE A 201 -6.10 -18.10 -8.42
C ILE A 201 -7.07 -19.27 -8.20
N LEU A 202 -6.56 -20.51 -8.23
CA LEU A 202 -7.33 -21.69 -7.83
C LEU A 202 -7.77 -21.62 -6.35
N ALA A 203 -6.87 -21.21 -5.44
CA ALA A 203 -7.20 -21.03 -4.03
C ALA A 203 -8.24 -19.92 -3.77
N MET A 204 -8.37 -18.95 -4.69
CA MET A 204 -9.44 -17.95 -4.68
C MET A 204 -10.81 -18.53 -5.12
N GLY A 205 -10.88 -19.82 -5.47
CA GLY A 205 -12.11 -20.51 -5.88
C GLY A 205 -12.47 -20.37 -7.36
N LEU A 206 -11.54 -19.93 -8.21
CA LEU A 206 -11.74 -19.82 -9.66
C LEU A 206 -11.41 -21.15 -10.36
N SER A 207 -12.08 -21.43 -11.48
CA SER A 207 -11.88 -22.66 -12.23
C SER A 207 -10.50 -22.73 -12.89
N PRO A 208 -9.98 -23.92 -13.25
CA PRO A 208 -8.73 -24.06 -13.98
C PRO A 208 -8.67 -23.23 -15.27
N ASP A 209 -9.76 -23.17 -16.03
CA ASP A 209 -9.84 -22.37 -17.26
C ASP A 209 -9.73 -20.86 -16.97
N GLN A 210 -10.38 -20.38 -15.90
CA GLN A 210 -10.28 -18.99 -15.46
C GLN A 210 -8.88 -18.64 -14.97
N ALA A 211 -8.26 -19.56 -14.23
CA ALA A 211 -6.89 -19.41 -13.77
C ALA A 211 -5.90 -19.39 -14.94
N MET A 212 -6.13 -20.21 -15.97
CA MET A 212 -5.29 -20.27 -17.16
C MET A 212 -5.35 -18.99 -18.00
N GLY A 213 -6.51 -18.34 -18.06
CA GLY A 213 -6.69 -17.07 -18.78
C GLY A 213 -6.16 -15.83 -18.05
N SER A 214 -5.51 -15.98 -16.90
CA SER A 214 -5.11 -14.86 -16.06
C SER A 214 -3.82 -14.19 -16.52
N VAL A 215 -3.79 -12.86 -16.44
CA VAL A 215 -2.66 -11.99 -16.75
C VAL A 215 -2.55 -10.93 -15.67
N ARG A 216 -1.36 -10.81 -15.08
CA ARG A 216 -0.95 -9.82 -14.12
C ARG A 216 -0.08 -8.77 -14.78
N LEU A 217 -0.57 -7.54 -14.77
CA LEU A 217 0.09 -6.32 -15.20
C LEU A 217 0.53 -5.56 -13.96
N THR A 218 1.81 -5.21 -13.90
CA THR A 218 2.37 -4.45 -12.78
C THR A 218 2.99 -3.17 -13.30
N LEU A 219 2.51 -2.03 -12.81
CA LEU A 219 3.02 -0.72 -13.20
C LEU A 219 4.25 -0.37 -12.34
N GLY A 220 5.19 0.32 -12.97
CA GLY A 220 6.42 0.79 -12.34
C GLY A 220 6.54 2.30 -12.38
N ARG A 221 7.59 2.80 -11.73
CA ARG A 221 7.93 4.22 -11.64
C ARG A 221 8.09 4.94 -12.99
N SER A 222 8.45 4.20 -14.04
CA SER A 222 8.65 4.73 -15.40
C SER A 222 7.44 4.53 -16.31
N THR A 223 6.38 3.86 -15.84
CA THR A 223 5.16 3.67 -16.63
C THR A 223 4.40 4.99 -16.69
N ASN A 224 4.03 5.41 -17.89
CA ASN A 224 3.16 6.56 -18.13
C ASN A 224 1.82 6.13 -18.77
N GLU A 225 0.88 7.06 -18.88
CA GLU A 225 -0.45 6.83 -19.43
C GLU A 225 -0.39 6.26 -20.86
N THR A 226 0.49 6.78 -21.72
CA THR A 226 0.69 6.25 -23.08
C THR A 226 1.13 4.79 -23.09
N ASN A 227 1.98 4.36 -22.15
CA ASN A 227 2.35 2.96 -22.01
C ASN A 227 1.15 2.09 -21.65
N VAL A 228 0.28 2.58 -20.78
CA VAL A 228 -0.93 1.88 -20.35
C VAL A 228 -1.91 1.68 -21.51
N LEU A 229 -2.24 2.76 -22.21
CA LEU A 229 -3.18 2.73 -23.33
C LEU A 229 -2.67 1.80 -24.44
N ARG A 230 -1.39 1.93 -24.83
CA ARG A 230 -0.78 1.06 -25.84
C ARG A 230 -0.79 -0.40 -25.42
N ALA A 231 -0.49 -0.71 -24.15
CA ALA A 231 -0.53 -2.08 -23.66
C ALA A 231 -1.95 -2.66 -23.71
N ALA A 232 -2.97 -1.85 -23.39
CA ALA A 232 -4.36 -2.26 -23.48
C ALA A 232 -4.77 -2.63 -24.92
N ASP A 233 -4.44 -1.77 -25.89
CA ASP A 233 -4.71 -2.00 -27.31
C ASP A 233 -4.06 -3.28 -27.84
N ILE A 234 -2.79 -3.52 -27.46
CA ILE A 234 -2.04 -4.71 -27.88
C ILE A 234 -2.70 -5.97 -27.30
N LEU A 235 -3.05 -5.96 -26.01
CA LEU A 235 -3.69 -7.10 -25.35
C LEU A 235 -5.07 -7.40 -25.94
N ALA A 236 -5.88 -6.38 -26.21
CA ALA A 236 -7.19 -6.54 -26.85
C ALA A 236 -7.07 -7.09 -28.29
N SER A 237 -6.08 -6.60 -29.05
CA SER A 237 -5.79 -7.09 -30.41
C SER A 237 -5.28 -8.53 -30.42
N ALA A 238 -4.44 -8.89 -29.44
CA ALA A 238 -3.99 -10.27 -29.24
C ALA A 238 -5.18 -11.20 -28.92
N TRP A 239 -6.06 -10.78 -28.00
CA TRP A 239 -7.25 -11.55 -27.63
C TRP A 239 -8.18 -11.76 -28.83
N SER A 240 -8.47 -10.70 -29.58
CA SER A 240 -9.35 -10.75 -30.75
C SER A 240 -8.86 -11.73 -31.82
N ARG A 241 -7.54 -11.85 -32.00
CA ARG A 241 -6.92 -12.82 -32.93
C ARG A 241 -7.04 -14.26 -32.45
N LEU A 242 -7.01 -14.49 -31.15
CA LEU A 242 -7.20 -15.83 -30.55
C LEU A 242 -8.67 -16.24 -30.46
N THR A 243 -9.58 -15.27 -30.50
CA THR A 243 -11.02 -15.52 -30.48
C THR A 243 -11.74 -14.97 -31.71
N PRO A 244 -11.49 -15.51 -32.92
CA PRO A 244 -12.23 -15.10 -34.10
C PRO A 244 -13.74 -15.30 -33.89
N VAL A 245 -14.53 -14.28 -34.21
CA VAL A 245 -15.98 -14.41 -34.25
C VAL A 245 -16.34 -15.34 -35.41
N GLY A 246 -16.81 -16.55 -35.08
CA GLY A 246 -17.40 -17.50 -36.04
C GLY A 246 -16.46 -18.61 -36.54
N ARG A 247 -16.45 -19.74 -35.84
CA ARG A 247 -16.40 -21.06 -36.50
C ARG A 247 -17.49 -21.93 -35.88
N PRO A 248 -18.42 -22.50 -36.67
CA PRO A 248 -19.28 -23.54 -36.16
C PRO A 248 -18.39 -24.70 -35.72
N THR A 249 -18.60 -25.18 -34.50
CA THR A 249 -18.02 -26.46 -34.04
C THR A 249 -18.55 -27.54 -34.97
N ASN A 250 -17.73 -27.89 -35.97
CA ASN A 250 -18.01 -28.99 -36.88
C ASN A 250 -17.83 -30.26 -36.06
N ASN A 251 -18.94 -30.81 -35.58
CA ASN A 251 -18.98 -32.16 -35.03
C ASN A 251 -18.74 -33.14 -36.20
N LYS A 252 -17.59 -33.80 -36.18
CA LYS A 252 -17.21 -35.00 -36.95
C LYS A 252 -16.28 -35.78 -36.02
N VAL A 253 -16.47 -37.03 -35.63
CA VAL A 253 -17.40 -38.12 -35.96
C VAL A 253 -17.69 -38.83 -34.64
#